data_AF-A0A520J522-F1
#
_entry.id   AF-A0A520J522-F1
#
_cell.length_a   1.000
_cell.length_b   1.000
_cell.length_c   1.000
_cell.angle_alpha   90.00
_cell.angle_beta   90.00
_cell.angle_gamma   90.00
#
_symmetry.space_group_name_H-M   'P 1'
#
loop_
_entity.id
_entity.type
_entity.pdbx_description
1 polymer ?
#
loop_
_entity_poly.entity_id
_entity_poly.type
_entity_poly.pdbx_seq_one_letter_code
_entity_poly.pdbx_strand_id
1 'polypeptide(L)'
;MKMSSDKAKALHVQVAEKLIEQLQAGTAPWQKPWTSDNVPAFELPYNAITGNRYKGINTFSLILAGYEDPRWMTFNQASANDWNVKKGEKASLIQFVKTTDLVVKRDETGKPVLNAEGQPVKVSVKLDRPIVTSAWVFNA
;
A
#
# COMPACT_ATOMS: atom_id res chain seq x y z
N MET A 1 -33.98 6.17 -13.79
CA MET A 1 -33.51 5.25 -12.73
C MET A 1 -32.07 5.61 -12.40
N LYS A 2 -31.85 6.41 -11.34
CA LYS A 2 -30.50 6.77 -10.88
C LYS A 2 -29.96 5.58 -10.10
N MET A 3 -28.97 4.88 -10.65
CA MET A 3 -28.19 3.88 -9.90
C MET A 3 -27.43 4.64 -8.82
N SER A 4 -27.88 4.53 -7.56
CA SER A 4 -27.11 4.96 -6.41
C SER A 4 -25.81 4.15 -6.42
N SER A 5 -24.68 4.82 -6.61
CA SER A 5 -23.37 4.20 -6.43
C SER A 5 -23.27 3.74 -4.98
N ASP A 6 -23.38 2.44 -4.73
CA ASP A 6 -23.01 1.88 -3.44
C ASP A 6 -21.58 2.34 -3.13
N LYS A 7 -21.44 3.08 -2.03
CA LYS A 7 -20.16 3.60 -1.61
C LYS A 7 -19.32 2.38 -1.24
N ALA A 8 -18.25 2.12 -2.01
CA ALA A 8 -17.35 1.01 -1.73
C ALA A 8 -16.95 1.03 -0.25
N LYS A 9 -17.10 -0.11 0.44
CA LYS A 9 -16.80 -0.24 1.87
C LYS A 9 -15.38 0.25 2.15
N ALA A 10 -15.16 0.88 3.31
CA ALA A 10 -13.81 1.29 3.69
C ALA A 10 -12.87 0.06 3.80
N LEU A 11 -11.57 0.24 3.50
CA LEU A 11 -10.60 -0.87 3.49
C LEU A 11 -10.63 -1.69 4.79
N HIS A 12 -10.72 -1.01 5.94
CA HIS A 12 -10.75 -1.70 7.24
C HIS A 12 -11.98 -2.57 7.44
N VAL A 13 -13.13 -2.18 6.88
CA VAL A 13 -14.35 -2.99 6.91
C VAL A 13 -14.16 -4.21 6.01
N GLN A 14 -13.67 -4.01 4.78
CA GLN A 14 -13.42 -5.11 3.85
C GLN A 14 -12.43 -6.15 4.40
N VAL A 15 -11.34 -5.68 5.02
CA VAL A 15 -10.34 -6.57 5.64
C VAL A 15 -10.94 -7.27 6.85
N ALA A 16 -11.65 -6.57 7.74
CA ALA A 16 -12.26 -7.17 8.92
C ALA A 16 -13.28 -8.26 8.56
N GLU A 17 -14.17 -7.99 7.60
CA GLU A 17 -15.18 -8.96 7.13
C GLU A 17 -14.50 -10.22 6.59
N LYS A 18 -13.51 -10.08 5.70
CA LYS A 18 -12.75 -11.22 5.16
C LYS A 18 -11.99 -11.99 6.24
N LEU A 19 -11.40 -11.31 7.22
CA LEU A 19 -10.72 -11.97 8.33
C LEU A 19 -11.72 -12.79 9.15
N ILE A 20 -12.88 -12.24 9.47
CA ILE A 20 -13.93 -12.94 10.21
C ILE A 20 -14.39 -14.20 9.44
N GLU A 21 -14.63 -14.07 8.13
CA GLU A 21 -15.00 -15.21 7.28
C GLU A 21 -13.95 -16.33 7.31
N GLN A 22 -12.66 -15.99 7.17
CA GLN A 22 -11.58 -16.98 7.22
C GLN A 22 -11.48 -17.66 8.59
N LEU A 23 -11.64 -16.89 9.68
CA LEU A 23 -11.62 -17.42 11.02
C LEU A 23 -12.80 -18.35 11.29
N GLN A 24 -13.99 -18.01 10.79
CA GLN A 24 -15.17 -18.89 10.85
C GLN A 24 -14.96 -20.18 10.06
N ALA A 25 -14.20 -20.12 8.96
CA ALA A 25 -13.77 -21.30 8.20
C ALA A 25 -12.60 -22.08 8.85
N GLY A 26 -12.20 -21.72 10.08
CA GLY A 26 -11.13 -22.39 10.83
C GLY A 26 -9.72 -22.10 10.32
N THR A 27 -9.56 -21.09 9.44
CA THR A 27 -8.26 -20.68 8.91
C THR A 27 -7.84 -19.36 9.56
N ALA A 28 -6.72 -19.35 10.27
CA ALA A 28 -6.09 -18.11 10.72
C ALA A 28 -5.04 -17.69 9.67
N PRO A 29 -5.28 -16.65 8.85
CA PRO A 29 -4.38 -16.31 7.74
C PRO A 29 -2.98 -15.84 8.18
N TRP A 30 -2.83 -15.45 9.46
CA TRP A 30 -1.53 -15.16 10.08
C TRP A 30 -0.81 -16.40 10.64
N GLN A 31 -1.47 -17.57 10.65
CA GLN A 31 -0.89 -18.86 11.01
C GLN A 31 -0.66 -19.70 9.75
N LYS A 32 0.25 -19.28 8.86
CA LYS A 32 0.83 -20.24 7.90
C LYS A 32 1.86 -21.11 8.65
N PRO A 33 1.87 -22.44 8.48
CA PRO A 33 2.79 -23.31 9.21
C PRO A 33 4.24 -22.96 8.86
N TRP A 34 5.02 -22.55 9.86
CA TRP A 34 6.39 -22.06 9.68
C TRP A 34 7.46 -23.15 9.51
N THR A 35 7.10 -24.42 9.35
CA THR A 35 8.06 -25.49 9.07
C THR A 35 7.40 -26.66 8.35
N SER A 36 7.70 -26.77 7.07
CA SER A 36 7.73 -28.04 6.35
C SER A 36 8.78 -27.87 5.26
N ASP A 37 9.72 -28.81 5.18
CA ASP A 37 10.99 -28.70 4.45
C ASP A 37 10.87 -28.48 2.92
N ASN A 38 9.64 -28.32 2.40
CA ASN A 38 9.32 -28.12 0.98
C ASN A 38 8.25 -27.02 0.73
N VAL A 39 7.92 -26.18 1.71
CA VAL A 39 6.99 -25.05 1.50
C VAL A 39 7.79 -23.75 1.40
N PRO A 40 7.62 -22.95 0.34
CA PRO A 40 8.28 -21.65 0.23
C PRO A 40 8.06 -20.87 1.53
N ALA A 41 9.15 -20.36 2.11
CA ALA A 41 9.08 -19.57 3.33
C ALA A 41 7.99 -18.50 3.17
N PHE A 42 7.08 -18.39 4.15
CA PHE A 42 6.04 -17.38 4.10
C PHE A 42 6.67 -15.99 4.08
N GLU A 43 6.71 -15.37 2.90
CA GLU A 43 7.19 -14.01 2.74
C GLU A 43 6.04 -13.02 2.88
N LEU A 44 6.27 -11.98 3.68
CA LEU A 44 5.31 -10.90 3.81
C LEU A 44 5.25 -10.10 2.50
N PRO A 45 4.04 -9.67 2.07
CA PRO A 45 3.89 -8.83 0.90
C PRO A 45 4.83 -7.63 0.92
N TYR A 46 5.50 -7.37 -0.21
CA TYR A 46 6.39 -6.23 -0.38
C TYR A 46 6.23 -5.58 -1.76
N ASN A 47 6.64 -4.31 -1.84
CA ASN A 47 6.59 -3.58 -3.09
C ASN A 47 7.73 -4.04 -4.02
N ALA A 48 7.39 -4.52 -5.22
CA ALA A 48 8.33 -5.13 -6.16
C ALA A 48 9.45 -4.17 -6.62
N ILE A 49 9.18 -2.85 -6.62
CA ILE A 49 10.14 -1.84 -7.06
C ILE A 49 11.05 -1.40 -5.92
N THR A 50 10.47 -1.12 -4.75
CA THR A 50 11.22 -0.54 -3.63
C THR A 50 11.77 -1.56 -2.64
N GLY A 51 11.33 -2.83 -2.71
CA GLY A 51 11.64 -3.87 -1.73
C GLY A 51 10.98 -3.67 -0.35
N ASN A 52 10.25 -2.57 -0.15
CA ASN A 52 9.65 -2.26 1.14
C ASN A 52 8.46 -3.17 1.44
N ARG A 53 8.50 -3.83 2.61
CA ARG A 53 7.39 -4.65 3.11
C ARG A 53 6.18 -3.79 3.48
N TYR A 54 4.99 -4.25 3.10
CA TYR A 54 3.73 -3.66 3.56
C TYR A 54 3.54 -3.91 5.05
N LYS A 55 2.88 -2.97 5.72
CA LYS A 55 2.68 -2.99 7.19
C LYS A 55 1.19 -2.88 7.54
N GLY A 56 0.84 -3.41 8.72
CA GLY A 56 -0.49 -3.26 9.31
C GLY A 56 -1.60 -3.80 8.39
N ILE A 57 -2.65 -3.02 8.21
CA ILE A 57 -3.83 -3.42 7.44
C ILE A 57 -3.52 -3.75 5.98
N ASN A 58 -2.48 -3.14 5.40
CA ASN A 58 -2.08 -3.43 4.03
C ASN A 58 -1.55 -4.85 3.91
N THR A 59 -0.78 -5.33 4.90
CA THR A 59 -0.28 -6.71 4.93
C THR A 59 -1.45 -7.69 4.87
N PHE A 60 -2.48 -7.49 5.70
CA PHE A 60 -3.67 -8.34 5.69
C PHE A 60 -4.47 -8.24 4.40
N SER A 61 -4.67 -7.03 3.86
CA SER A 61 -5.38 -6.87 2.59
C SER A 61 -4.73 -7.63 1.44
N LEU A 62 -3.40 -7.73 1.44
CA LEU A 62 -2.65 -8.41 0.39
C LEU A 62 -2.56 -9.93 0.62
N ILE A 63 -2.36 -10.38 1.87
CA ILE A 63 -2.41 -11.82 2.20
C ILE A 63 -3.78 -12.40 1.86
N LEU A 64 -4.86 -11.71 2.25
CA LEU A 64 -6.24 -12.12 2.00
C LEU A 64 -6.66 -12.04 0.53
N ALA A 65 -5.84 -11.44 -0.33
CA ALA A 65 -6.06 -11.50 -1.77
C ALA A 65 -5.74 -12.90 -2.34
N GLY A 66 -5.00 -13.74 -1.60
CA GLY A 66 -4.82 -15.16 -1.91
C GLY A 66 -3.76 -15.47 -2.95
N TYR A 67 -2.89 -14.52 -3.27
CA TYR A 67 -1.78 -14.73 -4.21
C TYR A 67 -0.57 -15.38 -3.52
N GLU A 68 0.17 -16.21 -4.27
CA GLU A 68 1.39 -16.89 -3.78
C GLU A 68 2.63 -16.00 -3.87
N ASP A 69 2.75 -15.19 -4.94
CA ASP A 69 3.88 -14.28 -5.10
C ASP A 69 3.76 -13.11 -4.09
N PRO A 70 4.79 -12.83 -3.26
CA PRO A 70 4.74 -11.76 -2.28
C PRO A 70 4.94 -10.36 -2.89
N ARG A 71 5.22 -10.24 -4.20
CA ARG A 71 5.52 -8.96 -4.85
C ARG A 71 4.25 -8.26 -5.32
N TRP A 72 4.18 -6.97 -5.01
CA TRP A 72 3.08 -6.11 -5.39
C TRP A 72 3.56 -4.77 -5.95
N MET A 73 2.79 -4.17 -6.83
CA MET A 73 3.14 -2.88 -7.43
C MET A 73 1.91 -2.13 -7.92
N THR A 74 2.00 -0.81 -8.04
CA THR A 74 0.93 -0.03 -8.71
C THR A 74 1.01 -0.20 -10.22
N PHE A 75 -0.09 0.09 -10.93
CA PHE A 75 -0.08 0.10 -12.40
C PHE A 75 0.99 1.04 -12.97
N ASN A 76 1.13 2.24 -12.39
CA ASN A 76 2.14 3.20 -12.82
C ASN A 76 3.57 2.68 -12.57
N GLN A 77 3.80 1.94 -11.50
CA GLN A 77 5.07 1.28 -11.25
C GLN A 77 5.36 0.21 -12.30
N ALA A 78 4.38 -0.62 -12.66
CA ALA A 78 4.51 -1.61 -13.71
C ALA A 78 4.85 -0.95 -15.06
N SER A 79 4.06 0.05 -15.46
CA SER A 79 4.28 0.78 -16.72
C SER A 79 5.63 1.50 -16.78
N ALA A 80 6.12 2.04 -15.65
CA ALA A 80 7.42 2.71 -15.60
C ALA A 80 8.62 1.74 -15.68
N ASN A 81 8.39 0.43 -15.53
CA ASN A 81 9.40 -0.62 -15.65
C ASN A 81 9.13 -1.53 -16.86
N ASP A 82 8.36 -1.06 -17.84
CA ASP A 82 7.98 -1.80 -19.06
C ASP A 82 7.28 -3.16 -18.78
N TRP A 83 6.59 -3.26 -17.65
CA TRP A 83 5.79 -4.41 -17.27
C TRP A 83 4.32 -4.19 -17.57
N ASN A 84 3.64 -5.25 -18.02
CA ASN A 84 2.24 -5.20 -18.42
C ASN A 84 1.36 -5.94 -17.41
N VAL A 85 0.38 -5.23 -16.86
CA VAL A 85 -0.72 -5.86 -16.12
C VAL A 85 -1.67 -6.50 -17.12
N LYS A 86 -1.91 -7.81 -16.99
CA LYS A 86 -2.79 -8.54 -17.90
C LYS A 86 -4.22 -7.99 -17.82
N LYS A 87 -4.91 -7.98 -18.96
CA LYS A 87 -6.31 -7.55 -19.03
C LYS A 87 -7.17 -8.49 -18.18
N GLY A 88 -7.96 -7.93 -17.27
CA GLY A 88 -8.84 -8.70 -16.37
C GLY A 88 -8.21 -9.00 -15.01
N GLU A 89 -6.94 -8.67 -14.78
CA GLU A 89 -6.32 -8.79 -13.46
C GLU A 89 -7.00 -7.87 -12.45
N LYS A 90 -7.11 -8.36 -11.21
CA LYS A 90 -7.78 -7.65 -10.12
C LYS A 90 -6.75 -6.96 -9.24
N ALA A 91 -6.95 -5.66 -9.03
CA ALA A 91 -6.16 -4.92 -8.07
C ALA A 91 -6.63 -5.17 -6.63
N SER A 92 -5.70 -5.10 -5.70
CA SER A 92 -5.96 -5.05 -4.26
C SER A 92 -5.76 -3.62 -3.74
N LEU A 93 -6.62 -3.22 -2.80
CA LEU A 93 -6.61 -1.88 -2.23
C LEU A 93 -5.65 -1.82 -1.04
N ILE A 94 -4.83 -0.77 -0.98
CA ILE A 94 -3.98 -0.45 0.17
C ILE A 94 -4.20 1.01 0.58
N GLN A 95 -3.85 1.34 1.82
CA GLN A 95 -3.94 2.69 2.36
C GLN A 95 -2.62 3.18 2.94
N PHE A 96 -2.30 4.44 2.68
CA PHE A 96 -1.16 5.14 3.24
C PHE A 96 -1.66 6.33 4.05
N VAL A 97 -1.05 6.52 5.22
CA VAL A 97 -1.32 7.67 6.07
C VAL A 97 -0.12 8.61 5.97
N LYS A 98 -0.33 9.77 5.36
CA LYS A 98 0.66 10.84 5.29
C LYS A 98 0.44 11.77 6.48
N THR A 99 1.42 11.83 7.38
CA THR A 99 1.42 12.69 8.58
C THR A 99 2.37 13.88 8.45
N THR A 100 3.24 13.87 7.45
CA THR A 100 4.24 14.92 7.18
C THR A 100 4.23 15.31 5.71
N ASP A 101 4.56 16.56 5.41
CA ASP A 101 4.76 17.04 4.05
C ASP A 101 6.13 17.69 3.88
N LEU A 102 6.66 17.64 2.66
CA LEU A 102 7.94 18.26 2.31
C LEU A 102 7.67 19.64 1.71
N VAL A 103 7.87 20.68 2.51
CA VAL A 103 7.66 22.07 2.10
C VAL A 103 9.02 22.75 1.88
N VAL A 104 9.09 23.62 0.88
CA VAL A 104 10.28 24.44 0.67
C VAL A 104 10.49 25.35 1.89
N LYS A 105 11.66 25.24 2.52
CA LYS A 105 12.07 26.09 3.63
C LYS A 105 12.15 27.53 3.12
N ARG A 106 11.47 28.44 3.81
CA ARG A 106 11.52 29.88 3.53
C ARG A 106 12.22 30.60 4.68
N ASP A 107 12.95 31.66 4.37
CA ASP A 107 13.53 32.55 5.37
C ASP A 107 12.48 33.51 5.97
N GLU A 108 12.90 34.34 6.93
CA GLU A 108 12.04 35.34 7.58
C GLU A 108 11.46 36.38 6.60
N THR A 109 12.05 36.50 5.40
CA THR A 109 11.60 37.38 4.31
C THR A 109 10.71 36.68 3.28
N GLY A 110 10.41 35.39 3.49
CA GLY A 110 9.55 34.59 2.63
C GLY A 110 10.22 34.04 1.37
N LYS A 111 11.55 34.19 1.21
CA LYS A 111 12.31 33.65 0.07
C LYS A 111 12.73 32.20 0.33
N PRO A 112 12.79 31.34 -0.72
CA PRO A 112 13.28 29.97 -0.59
C PRO A 112 14.72 29.93 -0.08
N VAL A 113 14.98 29.18 0.99
CA VAL A 113 16.34 28.88 1.44
C VAL A 113 16.94 27.89 0.46
N LEU A 114 18.06 28.26 -0.17
CA LEU A 114 18.78 27.41 -1.10
C LEU A 114 19.91 26.66 -0.37
N ASN A 115 20.22 25.44 -0.81
CA ASN A 115 21.41 24.70 -0.39
C ASN A 115 22.66 25.20 -1.14
N ALA A 116 23.82 24.59 -0.87
CA ALA A 116 25.08 24.93 -1.52
C ALA A 116 25.05 24.76 -3.05
N GLU A 117 24.14 23.92 -3.55
CA GLU A 117 23.92 23.62 -4.97
C GLU A 117 22.85 24.52 -5.62
N GLY A 118 22.33 25.53 -4.91
CA GLY A 118 21.33 26.47 -5.43
C GLY A 118 19.90 25.90 -5.53
N GLN A 119 19.64 24.74 -4.95
CA GLN A 119 18.33 24.09 -4.92
C GLN A 119 17.56 24.45 -3.63
N PRO A 120 16.23 24.64 -3.70
CA PRO A 120 15.44 24.91 -2.50
C PRO A 120 15.50 23.77 -1.48
N VAL A 121 15.90 24.08 -0.25
CA VAL A 121 15.92 23.13 0.87
C VAL A 121 14.48 22.75 1.21
N LYS A 122 14.15 21.46 1.21
CA LYS A 122 12.85 20.96 1.67
C LYS A 122 12.94 20.57 3.14
N VAL A 123 12.00 21.04 3.94
CA VAL A 123 11.83 20.63 5.35
C VAL A 123 10.56 19.80 5.50
N SER A 124 10.65 18.76 6.33
CA SER A 124 9.49 17.95 6.71
C SER A 124 8.67 18.68 7.76
N VAL A 125 7.46 19.11 7.39
CA VAL A 125 6.51 19.77 8.29
C VAL A 125 5.43 18.76 8.68
N LYS A 126 5.06 18.72 9.96
CA LYS A 126 3.96 17.89 10.44
C LYS A 126 2.63 18.48 9.96
N LEU A 127 1.76 17.64 9.41
CA LEU A 127 0.42 18.05 8.99
C LEU A 127 -0.50 18.18 10.20
N ASP A 128 -1.34 19.21 10.20
CA ASP A 128 -2.37 19.39 11.25
C ASP A 128 -3.38 18.24 11.27
N ARG A 129 -3.63 17.65 10.10
CA ARG A 129 -4.49 16.47 9.94
C ARG A 129 -3.81 15.43 9.05
N PRO A 130 -3.84 14.14 9.43
CA PRO A 130 -3.31 13.08 8.59
C PRO A 130 -4.15 12.97 7.31
N ILE A 131 -3.47 12.79 6.18
CA ILE A 131 -4.11 12.52 4.90
C ILE A 131 -4.06 11.01 4.67
N VAL A 132 -5.23 10.38 4.52
CA VAL A 132 -5.33 8.97 4.17
C VAL A 132 -5.50 8.86 2.65
N THR A 133 -4.52 8.27 1.99
CA THR A 133 -4.55 8.03 0.54
C THR A 133 -4.69 6.55 0.28
N SER A 134 -5.56 6.18 -0.65
CA SER A 134 -5.69 4.79 -1.07
C SER A 134 -4.97 4.58 -2.41
N ALA A 135 -4.42 3.40 -2.62
CA ALA A 135 -3.81 3.01 -3.88
C ALA A 135 -4.22 1.59 -4.27
N TRP A 136 -4.28 1.34 -5.57
CA TRP A 136 -4.55 0.03 -6.14
C TRP A 136 -3.22 -0.60 -6.57
N VAL A 137 -2.98 -1.83 -6.09
CA VAL A 137 -1.78 -2.60 -6.42
C VAL A 137 -2.15 -3.94 -7.05
N PHE A 138 -1.30 -4.40 -7.94
CA PHE A 138 -1.39 -5.67 -8.64
C PHE A 138 -0.29 -6.60 -8.13
N ASN A 139 -0.58 -7.89 -8.11
CA ASN A 139 0.41 -8.93 -7.84
C ASN A 139 1.30 -9.13 -9.08
N ALA A 140 2.54 -9.56 -8.87
CA ALA A 140 3.53 -9.76 -9.94
C ALA A 140 3.26 -10.99 -10.83
#